data_AF-A0A8C4KI81-F1
#
_entry.id   AF-A0A8C4KI81-F1
#
_cell.length_a   1.000
_cell.length_b   1.000
_cell.length_c   1.000
_cell.angle_alpha   90.00
_cell.angle_beta   90.00
_cell.angle_gamma   90.00
#
_symmetry.space_group_name_H-M   'P 1'
#
loop_
_entity.id
_entity.type
_entity.pdbx_description
1 polymer ?
#
loop_
_entity_poly.entity_id
_entity_poly.type
_entity_poly.pdbx_seq_one_letter_code
_entity_poly.pdbx_strand_id
1 'polypeptide(L)'
;MHHHLCPSVFKRGIWNYIHCMFGIRYDDYDYAEVNHLLERMLKVYIKTVTCYPEKTNLEMFDRFWKQFKHSEKVHVNLLILEARMQAELLYALQAITQYMVS
;
A
#
# COMPACT_ATOMS: atom_id res chain seq x y z
N MET A 1 -1.83 -16.65 8.88
CA MET A 1 -1.68 -16.94 7.43
C MET A 1 -2.95 -17.57 6.89
N HIS A 2 -3.68 -16.87 6.03
CA HIS A 2 -4.59 -17.56 5.10
C HIS A 2 -3.74 -18.51 4.26
N HIS A 3 -3.85 -19.81 4.51
CA HIS A 3 -2.96 -20.85 3.97
C HIS A 3 -2.95 -21.02 2.43
N HIS A 4 -3.66 -20.17 1.68
CA HIS A 4 -3.85 -20.29 0.23
C HIS A 4 -3.32 -19.11 -0.59
N LEU A 5 -2.78 -18.05 0.05
CA LEU A 5 -2.26 -16.88 -0.66
C LEU A 5 -0.73 -16.81 -0.58
N CYS A 6 -0.08 -16.74 -1.74
CA CYS A 6 1.36 -16.56 -1.83
C CYS A 6 1.77 -15.19 -1.23
N PRO A 7 2.72 -15.14 -0.28
CA PRO A 7 3.14 -13.88 0.35
C PRO A 7 3.59 -12.80 -0.64
N SER A 8 4.17 -13.17 -1.77
CA SER A 8 4.62 -12.21 -2.80
C SER A 8 3.44 -11.51 -3.50
N VAL A 9 2.39 -12.24 -3.84
CA VAL A 9 1.17 -11.70 -4.49
C VAL A 9 0.49 -10.70 -3.57
N PHE A 10 0.39 -11.03 -2.28
CA PHE A 10 -0.19 -10.14 -1.29
C PHE A 10 0.61 -8.84 -1.10
N LYS A 11 1.94 -8.94 -0.99
CA LYS A 11 2.82 -7.76 -0.88
C LYS A 11 2.72 -6.88 -2.13
N ARG A 12 2.71 -7.48 -3.32
CA ARG A 12 2.52 -6.78 -4.59
C ARG A 12 1.16 -6.08 -4.65
N GLY A 13 0.09 -6.72 -4.18
CA GLY A 13 -1.24 -6.11 -4.11
C GLY A 13 -1.30 -4.88 -3.21
N ILE A 14 -0.66 -4.92 -2.03
CA ILE A 14 -0.54 -3.75 -1.14
C ILE A 14 0.25 -2.64 -1.83
N TRP A 15 1.42 -2.96 -2.39
CA TRP A 15 2.29 -2.00 -3.07
C TRP A 15 1.56 -1.27 -4.22
N ASN A 16 0.93 -2.04 -5.10
CA ASN A 16 0.23 -1.49 -6.27
C ASN A 16 -1.03 -0.72 -5.88
N TYR A 17 -1.71 -1.11 -4.79
CA TYR A 17 -2.82 -0.35 -4.26
C TYR A 17 -2.37 1.04 -3.78
N ILE A 18 -1.24 1.13 -3.08
CA ILE A 18 -0.67 2.40 -2.61
C ILE A 18 -0.27 3.28 -3.80
N HIS A 19 0.51 2.75 -4.73
CA HIS A 19 0.90 3.48 -5.94
C HIS A 19 -0.30 3.99 -6.74
N CYS A 20 -1.37 3.19 -6.84
CA CYS A 20 -2.61 3.63 -7.48
C CYS A 20 -3.27 4.81 -6.78
N MET A 21 -3.15 4.95 -5.44
CA MET A 21 -3.65 6.13 -4.73
C MET A 21 -2.86 7.40 -5.08
N PHE A 22 -1.59 7.25 -5.45
CA PHE A 22 -0.75 8.35 -5.95
C PHE A 22 -0.85 8.56 -7.46
N GLY A 23 -1.68 7.79 -8.17
CA GLY A 23 -1.86 7.90 -9.63
C GLY A 23 -0.87 7.10 -10.48
N ILE A 24 -0.03 6.25 -9.86
CA ILE A 24 0.91 5.37 -10.56
C ILE A 24 0.23 4.03 -10.86
N ARG A 25 0.19 3.64 -12.13
CA ARG A 25 -0.41 2.38 -12.60
C ARG A 25 0.64 1.51 -13.30
N TYR A 26 0.62 0.22 -12.99
CA TYR A 26 1.46 -0.79 -13.63
C TYR A 26 0.64 -1.51 -14.72
N ASP A 27 1.11 -1.47 -15.96
CA ASP A 27 0.39 -2.00 -17.12
C ASP A 27 0.30 -3.54 -17.12
N ASP A 28 1.24 -4.20 -16.45
CA ASP A 28 1.32 -5.66 -16.32
C ASP A 28 0.53 -6.23 -15.13
N TYR A 29 -0.24 -5.39 -14.43
CA TYR A 29 -0.94 -5.78 -13.20
C TYR A 29 -2.47 -5.67 -13.31
N ASP A 30 -3.17 -6.77 -13.00
CA ASP A 30 -4.62 -6.77 -12.91
C ASP A 30 -5.11 -6.17 -11.58
N TYR A 31 -5.61 -4.93 -11.63
CA TYR A 31 -6.13 -4.23 -10.47
C TYR A 31 -7.44 -4.83 -9.90
N ALA A 32 -8.12 -5.71 -10.62
CA ALA A 32 -9.22 -6.47 -10.06
C ALA A 32 -8.75 -7.36 -8.89
N GLU A 33 -7.51 -7.87 -8.93
CA GLU A 33 -6.93 -8.69 -7.87
C GLU A 33 -6.90 -7.97 -6.52
N VAL A 34 -6.71 -6.65 -6.51
CA VAL A 34 -6.69 -5.85 -5.27
C VAL A 34 -8.02 -5.94 -4.52
N ASN A 35 -9.14 -6.12 -5.22
CA ASN A 35 -10.46 -6.31 -4.60
C ASN A 35 -10.65 -7.69 -3.99
N HIS A 36 -9.97 -8.70 -4.52
CA HIS A 36 -10.01 -10.06 -4.01
C HIS A 36 -9.01 -10.29 -2.86
N LEU A 37 -7.83 -9.66 -2.94
CA LEU A 37 -6.72 -9.85 -2.01
C LEU A 37 -6.83 -9.01 -0.75
N LEU A 38 -7.29 -7.76 -0.89
CA LEU A 38 -7.30 -6.79 0.20
C LEU A 38 -8.74 -6.59 0.70
N GLU A 39 -9.02 -7.09 1.90
CA GLU A 39 -10.29 -6.86 2.58
C GLU A 39 -10.60 -5.36 2.72
N ARG A 40 -11.88 -5.01 2.77
CA ARG A 40 -12.32 -3.60 2.88
C ARG A 40 -11.67 -2.87 4.06
N MET A 41 -11.64 -3.49 5.24
CA MET A 41 -11.06 -2.86 6.44
C MET A 41 -9.56 -2.62 6.31
N LEU A 42 -8.85 -3.54 5.65
CA LEU A 42 -7.45 -3.32 5.33
C LEU A 42 -7.30 -2.13 4.39
N LYS A 43 -8.09 -2.04 3.32
CA LYS A 43 -8.00 -0.92 2.37
C LYS A 43 -8.21 0.42 3.06
N VAL A 44 -9.19 0.50 3.97
CA VAL A 44 -9.43 1.70 4.78
C VAL A 44 -8.20 2.00 5.64
N TYR A 45 -7.63 1.01 6.32
CA TYR A 45 -6.42 1.21 7.11
C TYR A 45 -5.24 1.68 6.27
N ILE A 46 -4.92 0.99 5.17
CA ILE A 46 -3.83 1.37 4.24
C ILE A 46 -4.05 2.80 3.76
N LYS A 47 -5.25 3.15 3.30
CA LYS A 47 -5.56 4.50 2.82
C LYS A 47 -5.41 5.55 3.92
N THR A 48 -5.87 5.27 5.14
CA THR A 48 -5.73 6.20 6.26
C THR A 48 -4.27 6.40 6.62
N VAL A 49 -3.49 5.33 6.83
CA VAL A 49 -2.06 5.46 7.17
C VAL A 49 -1.27 6.14 6.05
N THR A 50 -1.62 5.85 4.79
CA THR A 50 -0.94 6.43 3.62
C THR A 50 -1.26 7.91 3.45
N CYS A 51 -2.53 8.32 3.51
CA CYS A 51 -2.97 9.65 3.08
C CYS A 51 -3.37 10.59 4.23
N TYR A 52 -3.77 10.04 5.38
CA TYR A 52 -4.26 10.78 6.55
C TYR A 52 -3.75 10.13 7.86
N PRO A 53 -2.43 9.95 8.02
CA PRO A 53 -1.86 9.19 9.14
C PRO A 53 -2.31 9.71 10.50
N GLU A 54 -2.57 11.01 10.63
CA GLU A 54 -3.10 11.68 11.83
C GLU A 54 -4.48 11.18 12.28
N LYS A 55 -5.23 10.54 11.38
CA LYS A 55 -6.55 9.95 11.67
C LYS A 55 -6.48 8.48 12.07
N THR A 56 -5.28 7.91 12.12
CA THR A 56 -5.09 6.51 12.54
C THR A 56 -5.37 6.39 14.04
N ASN A 57 -6.10 5.36 14.44
CA ASN A 57 -6.36 5.06 15.85
C ASN A 57 -6.19 3.56 16.16
N LEU A 58 -6.08 3.24 17.44
CA LEU A 58 -5.89 1.87 17.93
C LEU A 58 -7.02 0.94 17.49
N GLU A 59 -8.26 1.44 17.50
CA GLU A 59 -9.42 0.65 17.08
C GLU A 59 -9.33 0.22 15.62
N MET A 60 -8.87 1.10 14.72
CA MET A 60 -8.59 0.74 13.33
C MET A 60 -7.52 -0.35 13.29
N PHE A 61 -6.42 -0.17 14.02
CA PHE A 61 -5.32 -1.14 14.10
C PHE A 61 -5.78 -2.52 14.57
N ASP A 62 -6.68 -2.58 15.55
CA ASP A 62 -7.19 -3.82 16.12
C ASP A 62 -8.29 -4.46 15.26
N ARG A 63 -9.12 -3.65 14.57
CA ARG A 63 -10.27 -4.12 13.80
C ARG A 63 -9.89 -4.77 12.47
N PHE A 64 -8.85 -4.32 11.78
CA PHE A 64 -8.40 -5.01 10.58
C PHE A 64 -7.54 -6.23 10.96
N TRP A 65 -7.78 -7.35 10.26
CA TRP A 65 -6.98 -8.57 10.37
C TRP A 65 -6.77 -9.12 11.78
N LYS A 66 -7.88 -9.49 12.43
CA LYS A 66 -7.88 -10.20 13.72
C LYS A 66 -7.05 -11.50 13.72
N GLN A 67 -6.80 -12.09 12.56
CA GLN A 67 -6.05 -13.36 12.41
C GLN A 67 -4.54 -13.18 12.14
N PHE A 68 -4.06 -11.95 11.98
CA PHE A 68 -2.64 -11.67 11.71
C PHE A 68 -1.89 -11.37 13.02
N LYS A 69 -0.63 -11.82 13.09
CA LYS A 69 0.31 -11.46 14.16
C LYS A 69 0.64 -9.98 14.08
N HIS A 70 0.97 -9.38 15.23
CA HIS A 70 1.42 -7.99 15.29
C HIS A 70 2.64 -7.73 14.39
N SER A 71 3.58 -8.68 14.30
CA SER A 71 4.72 -8.58 13.39
C SER A 71 4.31 -8.48 11.92
N GLU A 72 3.26 -9.17 11.50
CA GLU A 72 2.74 -9.09 10.13
C GLU A 72 2.05 -7.73 9.89
N LYS A 73 1.34 -7.18 10.90
CA LYS A 73 0.78 -5.82 10.84
C LYS A 73 1.87 -4.75 10.70
N VAL A 74 2.98 -4.89 11.44
CA VAL A 74 4.16 -4.01 11.30
C VAL A 74 4.78 -4.16 9.92
N HIS A 75 4.89 -5.37 9.39
CA HIS A 75 5.40 -5.60 8.03
C HIS A 75 4.58 -4.85 6.96
N VAL A 76 3.25 -4.78 7.12
CA VAL A 76 2.41 -3.98 6.22
C VAL A 76 2.68 -2.48 6.34
N ASN A 77 2.97 -1.98 7.54
CA ASN A 77 3.37 -0.58 7.72
C ASN A 77 4.71 -0.26 7.02
N LEU A 78 5.65 -1.20 7.01
CA LEU A 78 6.89 -1.05 6.23
C LEU A 78 6.60 -0.94 4.72
N LEU A 79 5.71 -1.78 4.20
CA LEU A 79 5.29 -1.69 2.79
C LEU A 79 4.58 -0.36 2.49
N ILE A 80 3.75 0.13 3.42
CA ILE A 80 3.07 1.42 3.28
C ILE A 80 4.08 2.56 3.18
N LEU A 81 5.03 2.61 4.10
CA LEU A 81 6.06 3.65 4.14
C LEU A 81 6.91 3.67 2.87
N GLU A 82 7.45 2.51 2.48
CA GLU A 82 8.37 2.41 1.34
C GLU A 82 7.67 2.70 0.01
N ALA A 83 6.46 2.19 -0.22
CA ALA A 83 5.71 2.45 -1.45
C ALA A 83 5.29 3.92 -1.56
N ARG A 84 4.89 4.54 -0.44
CA ARG A 84 4.58 5.97 -0.40
C ARG A 84 5.81 6.81 -0.75
N MET A 85 6.93 6.55 -0.08
CA MET A 85 8.18 7.28 -0.31
C MET A 85 8.65 7.13 -1.76
N GLN A 86 8.58 5.92 -2.33
CA GLN A 86 8.94 5.69 -3.72
C GLN A 86 8.06 6.51 -4.68
N ALA A 87 6.74 6.52 -4.49
CA ALA A 87 5.83 7.29 -5.33
C ALA A 87 6.13 8.79 -5.29
N GLU A 88 6.30 9.37 -4.10
CA GLU A 88 6.63 10.78 -3.91
C GLU A 88 7.99 11.14 -4.54
N LEU A 89 9.01 10.31 -4.33
CA LEU A 89 10.33 10.50 -4.91
C LEU A 89 10.31 10.40 -6.44
N LEU A 90 9.56 9.46 -7.01
CA LEU A 90 9.43 9.34 -8.47
C LEU A 90 8.89 10.61 -9.11
N TYR A 91 7.84 11.20 -8.52
CA TYR A 91 7.29 12.46 -9.02
C TYR A 91 8.27 13.63 -8.88
N ALA A 92 8.97 13.74 -7.74
CA ALA A 92 9.98 14.78 -7.53
C ALA A 92 11.15 14.65 -8.51
N LEU A 93 11.68 13.43 -8.69
CA LEU A 93 12.78 13.15 -9.60
C LEU A 93 12.37 13.37 -11.07
N GLN A 94 11.14 12.98 -11.44
CA GLN A 94 10.61 13.25 -12.78
C GLN A 94 10.59 14.75 -13.08
N ALA A 95 10.15 15.59 -12.13
CA ALA A 95 10.15 17.04 -12.29
C ALA A 95 11.58 17.59 -12.45
N ILE A 96 12.54 17.10 -11.66
CA ILE A 96 13.96 17.48 -11.81
C ILE A 96 14.50 17.08 -13.18
N THR A 97 14.24 15.85 -13.63
CA THR A 97 14.68 15.39 -14.96
C THR A 97 14.06 16.21 -16.07
N GLN A 98 12.76 16.54 -15.99
CA GLN A 98 12.10 17.41 -16.97
C GLN A 98 12.78 18.78 -17.03
N TYR A 99 13.07 19.39 -15.88
CA TYR A 99 13.79 20.67 -15.82
C TYR A 99 15.21 20.60 -16.40
N MET A 100 15.94 19.51 -16.16
CA MET A 100 17.31 19.37 -16.67
C MET A 100 17.39 19.08 -18.17
N VAL A 101 16.34 18.49 -18.77
CA VAL A 101 16.29 18.13 -20.19
C VAL A 101 15.56 19.18 -21.04
N SER A 102 14.89 20.15 -20.40
CA SER A 102 14.30 21.32 -21.07
C SER A 102 15.28 22.48 -21.18
#